data_AF-A0A4Q6FL98-F1
#
_entry.id   AF-A0A4Q6FL98-F1
#
_cell.length_a   1.000
_cell.length_b   1.000
_cell.length_c   1.000
_cell.angle_alpha   90.00
_cell.angle_beta   90.00
_cell.angle_gamma   90.00
#
_symmetry.space_group_name_H-M   'P 1'
#
loop_
_entity.id
_entity.type
_entity.pdbx_description
1 polymer ?
#
loop_
_entity_poly.entity_id
_entity_poly.type
_entity_poly.pdbx_seq_one_letter_code
_entity_poly.pdbx_strand_id
1 'polypeptide(L)'
;MMDQMKDEASWKTMSSLEDATHLVDLGVLLTWKDFKVLRKVLKDEELVDLVVYAASRLSERVESRLPAEILTESLLIIFANIQEENVLEAFLQEVLNQPNRIATCSMLVELALTADVSDADKADEIFSIAVALVCELGTMIRQMQISEPEELGTQGQKLLDHISTYLLSVSNSSDNCIRLSLLHYFGSLEKGKTHKVGFNRIMGRFGHTVLEHLFVLLFNKKTESVALQYLLENVPYILEADDHAQTILQETWKHYLLKKPERFALFVQALSAHILSLPEEDSRQCRKTFMQHLALLTKKVAEVDHKELGRQLLSALAGFQGEPFFREIVGRLAKDLTLRDSFRSLVVKMHDASNSGNVVGDAEGFRSSKRGRRPSFQKSGKTRIMYQIRFLGQQSVQKAG
;
A
#
# COMPACT_ATOMS: atom_id res chain seq x y z
N MET A 1 29.20 49.78 -24.42
CA MET A 1 28.65 48.53 -25.00
C MET A 1 28.94 47.44 -23.97
N MET A 2 28.29 47.35 -22.80
CA MET A 2 26.85 47.30 -22.49
C MET A 2 26.10 46.21 -23.26
N ASP A 3 25.73 45.19 -22.48
CA ASP A 3 24.75 44.14 -22.67
C ASP A 3 24.88 43.23 -23.90
N GLN A 4 25.79 42.26 -23.80
CA GLN A 4 25.44 40.92 -24.27
C GLN A 4 24.32 40.42 -23.37
N MET A 5 23.11 40.35 -23.92
CA MET A 5 21.99 39.61 -23.36
C MET A 5 22.52 38.27 -22.86
N LYS A 6 22.58 38.10 -21.53
CA LYS A 6 22.57 36.76 -20.95
C LYS A 6 21.24 36.19 -21.39
N ASP A 7 21.25 35.27 -22.36
CA ASP A 7 20.13 34.37 -22.54
C ASP A 7 19.93 33.72 -21.17
N GLU A 8 18.88 34.13 -20.47
CA GLU A 8 18.53 33.52 -19.18
C GLU A 8 18.27 32.05 -19.46
N ALA A 9 19.18 31.19 -18.99
CA ALA A 9 19.08 29.75 -19.14
C ALA A 9 17.71 29.32 -18.62
N SER A 10 16.91 28.72 -19.51
CA SER A 10 15.50 28.41 -19.25
C SER A 10 15.18 27.01 -19.71
N TRP A 11 14.34 26.32 -18.92
CA TRP A 11 13.75 25.03 -19.32
C TRP A 11 12.99 25.10 -20.65
N LYS A 12 12.57 26.29 -21.09
CA LYS A 12 11.85 26.50 -22.35
C LYS A 12 12.76 26.44 -23.59
N THR A 13 14.04 26.74 -23.44
CA THR A 13 15.01 26.79 -24.53
C THR A 13 15.96 25.57 -24.55
N MET A 14 15.84 24.70 -23.55
CA MET A 14 16.56 23.43 -23.44
C MET A 14 16.34 22.54 -24.68
N SER A 15 17.42 21.96 -25.20
CA SER A 15 17.41 21.14 -26.41
C SER A 15 18.08 19.77 -26.27
N SER A 16 18.74 19.51 -25.15
CA SER A 16 19.49 18.28 -24.89
C SER A 16 19.53 17.90 -23.40
N LEU A 17 20.03 16.70 -23.09
CA LEU A 17 20.33 16.30 -21.72
C LEU A 17 21.41 17.19 -21.10
N GLU A 18 22.42 17.59 -21.87
CA GLU A 18 23.49 18.49 -21.39
C GLU A 18 22.91 19.83 -20.93
N ASP A 19 22.00 20.43 -21.71
CA ASP A 19 21.29 21.65 -21.32
C ASP A 19 20.48 21.45 -20.03
N ALA A 20 19.80 20.30 -19.89
CA ALA A 20 19.04 19.96 -18.69
C ALA A 20 19.93 19.87 -17.45
N THR A 21 21.07 19.19 -17.55
CA THR A 21 22.05 19.09 -16.46
C THR A 21 22.64 20.45 -16.11
N HIS A 22 22.85 21.32 -17.10
CA HIS A 22 23.30 22.69 -16.85
C HIS A 22 22.26 23.51 -16.09
N LEU A 23 20.96 23.38 -16.41
CA LEU A 23 19.87 24.04 -15.68
C LEU A 23 19.77 23.56 -14.22
N VAL A 24 19.97 22.25 -13.99
CA VAL A 24 20.08 21.66 -12.65
C VAL A 24 21.25 22.29 -11.89
N ASP A 25 22.41 22.44 -12.53
CA ASP A 25 23.59 23.03 -11.89
C ASP A 25 23.38 24.49 -11.51
N LEU A 26 22.72 25.27 -12.37
CA LEU A 26 22.36 26.66 -12.15
C LEU A 26 21.26 26.84 -11.09
N GLY A 27 20.57 25.78 -10.69
CA GLY A 27 19.46 25.85 -9.74
C GLY A 27 18.22 26.52 -10.35
N VAL A 28 17.94 26.28 -11.62
CA VAL A 28 16.71 26.78 -12.27
C VAL A 28 15.56 25.85 -11.88
N LEU A 29 14.57 26.37 -11.15
CA LEU A 29 13.38 25.61 -10.75
C LEU A 29 12.59 25.14 -11.98
N LEU A 30 12.35 23.83 -12.07
CA LEU A 30 11.47 23.26 -13.09
C LEU A 30 10.02 23.49 -12.68
N THR A 31 9.22 24.15 -13.51
CA THR A 31 7.77 24.30 -13.28
C THR A 31 6.98 23.19 -13.98
N TRP A 32 5.74 22.99 -13.56
CA TRP A 32 4.81 22.05 -14.21
C TRP A 32 4.64 22.30 -15.71
N LYS A 33 4.64 23.57 -16.12
CA LYS A 33 4.50 23.95 -17.54
C LYS A 33 5.75 23.59 -18.34
N ASP A 34 6.92 23.76 -17.73
CA ASP A 34 8.21 23.53 -18.36
C ASP A 34 8.52 22.04 -18.54
N PHE A 35 7.97 21.17 -17.68
CA PHE A 35 8.08 19.72 -17.85
C PHE A 35 7.62 19.23 -19.23
N LYS A 36 6.63 19.88 -19.85
CA LYS A 36 6.18 19.53 -21.22
C LYS A 36 7.26 19.71 -22.28
N VAL A 37 8.18 20.65 -22.08
CA VAL A 37 9.31 20.87 -22.98
C VAL A 37 10.34 19.78 -22.75
N LEU A 38 10.72 19.57 -21.48
CA LEU A 38 11.63 18.51 -21.06
C LEU A 38 11.21 17.14 -21.61
N ARG A 39 9.93 16.78 -21.50
CA ARG A 39 9.39 15.50 -22.00
C ARG A 39 9.37 15.37 -23.52
N LYS A 40 9.33 16.48 -24.27
CA LYS A 40 9.40 16.44 -25.74
C LYS A 40 10.82 16.23 -26.24
N VAL A 41 11.80 16.64 -25.45
CA VAL A 41 13.22 16.66 -25.83
C VAL A 41 13.91 15.39 -25.36
N LEU A 42 13.71 14.99 -24.10
CA LEU A 42 14.38 13.85 -23.50
C LEU A 42 13.60 12.54 -23.69
N LYS A 43 14.31 11.48 -24.07
CA LYS A 43 13.83 10.09 -24.06
C LYS A 43 13.79 9.54 -22.63
N ASP A 44 13.14 8.39 -22.44
CA ASP A 44 13.01 7.74 -21.13
C ASP A 44 14.38 7.44 -20.48
N GLU A 45 15.34 6.96 -21.27
CA GLU A 45 16.72 6.70 -20.82
C GLU A 45 17.42 7.98 -20.34
N GLU A 46 17.27 9.09 -21.09
CA GLU A 46 17.86 10.38 -20.73
C GLU A 46 17.18 11.01 -19.51
N LEU A 47 15.91 10.69 -19.25
CA LEU A 47 15.21 11.08 -18.02
C LEU A 47 15.76 10.33 -16.81
N VAL A 48 16.10 9.04 -16.96
CA VAL A 48 16.80 8.27 -15.93
C VAL A 48 18.16 8.91 -15.63
N ASP A 49 18.94 9.23 -16.66
CA ASP A 49 20.24 9.89 -16.49
C ASP A 49 20.12 11.24 -15.77
N LEU A 50 19.09 12.04 -16.11
CA LEU A 50 18.84 13.32 -15.47
C LEU A 50 18.49 13.19 -13.98
N VAL A 51 17.65 12.23 -13.59
CA VAL A 51 17.30 12.06 -12.16
C VAL A 51 18.46 11.46 -11.35
N VAL A 52 19.29 10.61 -11.96
CA VAL A 52 20.54 10.13 -11.36
C VAL A 52 21.52 11.29 -11.15
N TYR A 53 21.65 12.18 -12.14
CA TYR A 53 22.46 13.39 -12.02
C TYR A 53 21.94 14.31 -10.90
N ALA A 54 20.62 14.53 -10.84
CA ALA A 54 19.99 15.34 -9.80
C ALA A 54 20.16 14.71 -8.39
N ALA A 55 20.10 13.38 -8.25
CA ALA A 55 20.40 12.68 -7.00
C ALA A 55 21.84 12.93 -6.53
N SER A 56 22.80 12.83 -7.44
CA SER A 56 24.21 13.13 -7.15
C SER A 56 24.39 14.57 -6.68
N ARG A 57 23.80 15.53 -7.39
CA ARG A 57 23.86 16.96 -7.02
C ARG A 57 23.15 17.29 -5.72
N LEU A 58 22.02 16.64 -5.43
CA LEU A 58 21.33 16.76 -4.16
C LEU A 58 22.23 16.33 -3.00
N SER A 59 22.93 15.22 -3.19
CA SER A 59 23.95 14.75 -2.24
C SER A 59 25.08 15.76 -2.09
N GLU A 60 25.77 16.15 -3.15
CA GLU A 60 26.90 17.09 -3.05
C GLU A 60 26.54 18.42 -2.39
N ARG A 61 25.29 18.88 -2.54
CA ARG A 61 24.79 20.17 -2.04
C ARG A 61 23.99 20.05 -0.75
N VAL A 62 24.04 18.92 -0.04
CA VAL A 62 23.21 18.64 1.15
C VAL A 62 23.34 19.69 2.26
N GLU A 63 24.46 20.40 2.33
CA GLU A 63 24.70 21.46 3.32
C GLU A 63 23.97 22.78 2.99
N SER A 64 23.51 22.95 1.73
CA SER A 64 22.85 24.16 1.26
C SER A 64 21.36 23.90 1.03
N ARG A 65 20.53 24.48 1.91
CA ARG A 65 19.07 24.25 1.90
C ARG A 65 18.39 24.70 0.61
N LEU A 66 18.67 25.92 0.13
CA LEU A 66 17.97 26.49 -1.02
C LEU A 66 18.21 25.68 -2.32
N PRO A 67 19.46 25.31 -2.69
CA PRO A 67 19.68 24.40 -3.82
C PRO A 67 18.99 23.04 -3.65
N ALA A 68 19.01 22.47 -2.45
CA ALA A 68 18.35 21.20 -2.18
C ALA A 68 16.81 21.29 -2.33
N GLU A 69 16.22 22.42 -1.91
CA GLU A 69 14.78 22.71 -2.05
C GLU A 69 14.36 22.81 -3.52
N ILE A 70 15.09 23.59 -4.31
CA ILE A 70 14.85 23.73 -5.76
C ILE A 70 14.95 22.37 -6.47
N LEU A 71 15.99 21.58 -6.14
CA LEU A 71 16.18 20.25 -6.71
C LEU A 71 15.04 19.31 -6.33
N THR A 72 14.67 19.29 -5.04
CA THR A 72 13.61 18.42 -4.52
C THR A 72 12.28 18.76 -5.18
N GLU A 73 11.92 20.05 -5.26
CA GLU A 73 10.68 20.47 -5.92
C GLU A 73 10.67 20.11 -7.42
N SER A 74 11.78 20.37 -8.12
CA SER A 74 11.93 20.00 -9.54
C SER A 74 11.77 18.49 -9.75
N LEU A 75 12.37 17.67 -8.89
CA LEU A 75 12.25 16.21 -8.91
C LEU A 75 10.81 15.75 -8.64
N LEU A 76 10.11 16.36 -7.68
CA LEU A 76 8.71 16.02 -7.42
C LEU A 76 7.81 16.34 -8.62
N ILE A 77 8.09 17.43 -9.35
CA ILE A 77 7.39 17.76 -10.60
C ILE A 77 7.68 16.71 -11.68
N ILE A 78 8.94 16.27 -11.80
CA ILE A 78 9.31 15.17 -12.70
C ILE A 78 8.52 13.91 -12.33
N PHE A 79 8.54 13.48 -11.07
CA PHE A 79 7.85 12.25 -10.63
C PHE A 79 6.32 12.34 -10.69
N ALA A 80 5.74 13.52 -10.53
CA ALA A 80 4.29 13.69 -10.70
C ALA A 80 3.87 13.46 -12.15
N ASN A 81 4.70 13.92 -13.10
CA ASN A 81 4.42 13.81 -14.52
C ASN A 81 4.90 12.49 -15.15
N ILE A 82 5.94 11.87 -14.60
CA ILE A 82 6.48 10.58 -15.04
C ILE A 82 5.82 9.46 -14.24
N GLN A 83 5.14 8.55 -14.94
CA GLN A 83 4.50 7.38 -14.30
C GLN A 83 5.40 6.14 -14.36
N GLU A 84 6.69 6.31 -14.58
CA GLU A 84 7.65 5.24 -14.80
C GLU A 84 8.47 4.99 -13.54
N GLU A 85 8.25 3.83 -12.94
CA GLU A 85 8.86 3.45 -11.67
C GLU A 85 10.38 3.32 -11.75
N ASN A 86 10.92 2.90 -12.90
CA ASN A 86 12.36 2.86 -13.16
C ASN A 86 13.04 4.23 -12.95
N VAL A 87 12.34 5.34 -13.21
CA VAL A 87 12.90 6.69 -12.99
C VAL A 87 12.98 6.98 -11.49
N LEU A 88 11.93 6.67 -10.73
CA LEU A 88 11.93 6.80 -9.28
C LEU A 88 12.97 5.88 -8.61
N GLU A 89 13.01 4.62 -9.02
CA GLU A 89 13.90 3.59 -8.51
C GLU A 89 15.37 3.97 -8.77
N ALA A 90 15.69 4.46 -9.97
CA ALA A 90 17.04 4.94 -10.30
C ALA A 90 17.46 6.13 -9.43
N PHE A 91 16.56 7.10 -9.23
CA PHE A 91 16.80 8.23 -8.33
C PHE A 91 17.11 7.77 -6.90
N LEU A 92 16.23 6.93 -6.32
CA LEU A 92 16.38 6.46 -4.95
C LEU A 92 17.63 5.59 -4.76
N GLN A 93 17.92 4.71 -5.72
CA GLN A 93 19.13 3.89 -5.70
C GLN A 93 20.38 4.76 -5.74
N GLU A 94 20.39 5.81 -6.56
CA GLU A 94 21.51 6.74 -6.64
C GLU A 94 21.69 7.48 -5.31
N VAL A 95 20.63 8.05 -4.73
CA VAL A 95 20.68 8.71 -3.41
C VAL A 95 21.26 7.79 -2.33
N LEU A 96 20.91 6.50 -2.35
CA LEU A 96 21.39 5.51 -1.39
C LEU A 96 22.83 5.06 -1.65
N ASN A 97 23.35 5.19 -2.87
CA ASN A 97 24.73 4.85 -3.19
C ASN A 97 25.72 5.97 -2.83
N GLN A 98 25.25 7.21 -2.68
CA GLN A 98 26.09 8.37 -2.43
C GLN A 98 26.83 8.31 -1.07
N PRO A 99 28.04 8.90 -0.95
CA PRO A 99 28.85 8.86 0.29
C PRO A 99 28.17 9.47 1.51
N ASN A 100 27.32 10.47 1.30
CA ASN A 100 26.60 11.20 2.35
C ASN A 100 25.11 10.85 2.42
N ARG A 101 24.72 9.66 1.93
CA ARG A 101 23.35 9.14 1.85
C ARG A 101 22.46 9.48 3.05
N ILE A 102 22.96 9.39 4.30
CA ILE A 102 22.17 9.65 5.51
C ILE A 102 21.71 11.11 5.61
N ALA A 103 22.61 12.05 5.35
CA ALA A 103 22.28 13.47 5.38
C ALA A 103 21.34 13.80 4.21
N THR A 104 21.62 13.26 3.02
CA THR A 104 20.80 13.46 1.82
C THR A 104 19.39 12.94 2.02
N CYS A 105 19.22 11.72 2.54
CA CYS A 105 17.91 11.13 2.79
C CYS A 105 17.14 11.93 3.84
N SER A 106 17.79 12.34 4.94
CA SER A 106 17.13 13.18 5.96
C SER A 106 16.64 14.48 5.33
N MET A 107 17.51 15.21 4.63
CA MET A 107 17.16 16.47 3.96
C MET A 107 16.03 16.28 2.95
N LEU A 108 16.08 15.22 2.14
CA LEU A 108 15.05 14.89 1.16
C LEU A 108 13.70 14.65 1.84
N VAL A 109 13.66 13.93 2.95
CA VAL A 109 12.42 13.67 3.72
C VAL A 109 11.82 14.97 4.25
N GLU A 110 12.65 15.82 4.85
CA GLU A 110 12.20 17.12 5.35
C GLU A 110 11.64 17.97 4.21
N LEU A 111 12.43 18.18 3.16
CA LEU A 111 12.05 19.03 2.03
C LEU A 111 10.84 18.46 1.29
N ALA A 112 10.79 17.17 0.98
CA ALA A 112 9.66 16.60 0.24
C ALA A 112 8.33 16.74 0.99
N LEU A 113 8.34 16.67 2.33
CA LEU A 113 7.13 16.72 3.14
C LEU A 113 6.80 18.12 3.69
N THR A 114 7.72 19.08 3.57
CA THR A 114 7.50 20.49 4.00
C THR A 114 7.66 21.52 2.89
N ALA A 115 8.00 21.13 1.66
CA ALA A 115 8.21 22.07 0.56
C ALA A 115 6.90 22.79 0.21
N ASP A 116 7.01 24.12 0.08
CA ASP A 116 5.96 24.94 -0.50
C ASP A 116 6.02 24.81 -2.03
N VAL A 117 5.06 24.09 -2.59
CA VAL A 117 4.99 23.84 -4.03
C VAL A 117 4.61 25.13 -4.77
N SER A 118 5.45 25.58 -5.70
CA SER A 118 5.23 26.80 -6.48
C SER A 118 4.00 26.72 -7.41
N ASP A 119 3.71 25.52 -7.94
CA ASP A 119 2.52 25.23 -8.74
C ASP A 119 1.30 24.91 -7.85
N ALA A 120 0.69 25.94 -7.26
CA ALA A 120 -0.44 25.82 -6.32
C ALA A 120 -1.61 24.96 -6.83
N ASP A 121 -1.94 25.02 -8.12
CA ASP A 121 -3.01 24.21 -8.74
C ASP A 121 -2.70 22.70 -8.77
N LYS A 122 -1.45 22.33 -8.49
CA LYS A 122 -0.91 20.96 -8.52
C LYS A 122 -0.36 20.51 -7.17
N ALA A 123 -0.50 21.34 -6.14
CA ALA A 123 0.06 21.08 -4.81
C ALA A 123 -0.40 19.73 -4.25
N ASP A 124 -1.69 19.39 -4.32
CA ASP A 124 -2.20 18.10 -3.80
C ASP A 124 -1.60 16.89 -4.53
N GLU A 125 -1.48 16.97 -5.87
CA GLU A 125 -0.91 15.89 -6.68
C GLU A 125 0.59 15.72 -6.37
N ILE A 126 1.34 16.83 -6.33
CA ILE A 126 2.77 16.85 -6.01
C ILE A 126 3.02 16.32 -4.59
N PHE A 127 2.20 16.74 -3.63
CA PHE A 127 2.31 16.30 -2.24
C PHE A 127 2.02 14.80 -2.08
N SER A 128 1.03 14.26 -2.81
CA SER A 128 0.75 12.83 -2.81
C SER A 128 1.94 12.00 -3.32
N ILE A 129 2.67 12.53 -4.32
CA ILE A 129 3.87 11.92 -4.88
C ILE A 129 5.05 12.03 -3.91
N ALA A 130 5.18 13.16 -3.22
CA ALA A 130 6.20 13.32 -2.18
C ALA A 130 6.06 12.30 -1.05
N VAL A 131 4.83 12.07 -0.57
CA VAL A 131 4.57 11.01 0.42
C VAL A 131 4.93 9.63 -0.14
N ALA A 132 4.56 9.33 -1.38
CA ALA A 132 4.89 8.04 -2.00
C ALA A 132 6.41 7.85 -2.16
N LEU A 133 7.14 8.87 -2.60
CA LEU A 133 8.60 8.89 -2.69
C LEU A 133 9.24 8.57 -1.33
N VAL A 134 8.79 9.21 -0.25
CA VAL A 134 9.33 8.99 1.10
C VAL A 134 9.01 7.58 1.62
N CYS A 135 7.82 7.04 1.32
CA CYS A 135 7.47 5.66 1.64
C CYS A 135 8.37 4.65 0.90
N GLU A 136 8.66 4.85 -0.38
CA GLU A 136 9.57 3.96 -1.13
C GLU A 136 11.01 4.09 -0.64
N LEU A 137 11.48 5.30 -0.37
CA LEU A 137 12.80 5.53 0.23
C LEU A 137 12.96 4.70 1.52
N GLY A 138 11.99 4.78 2.43
CA GLY A 138 12.02 3.99 3.66
C GLY A 138 11.94 2.48 3.41
N THR A 139 11.22 2.04 2.38
CA THR A 139 11.17 0.62 1.99
C THR A 139 12.53 0.14 1.48
N MET A 140 13.20 0.92 0.62
CA MET A 140 14.54 0.59 0.12
C MET A 140 15.59 0.58 1.23
N ILE A 141 15.56 1.57 2.15
CA ILE A 141 16.46 1.59 3.33
C ILE A 141 16.25 0.33 4.18
N ARG A 142 15.00 -0.09 4.38
CA ARG A 142 14.69 -1.32 5.13
C ARG A 142 15.20 -2.56 4.42
N GLN A 143 15.06 -2.65 3.11
CA GLN A 143 15.58 -3.76 2.31
C GLN A 143 17.11 -3.83 2.41
N MET A 144 17.80 -2.71 2.21
CA MET A 144 19.26 -2.64 2.37
C MET A 144 19.71 -3.00 3.79
N GLN A 145 18.99 -2.58 4.83
CA GLN A 145 19.32 -2.94 6.22
C GLN A 145 19.26 -4.46 6.45
N ILE A 146 18.38 -5.17 5.73
CA ILE A 146 18.23 -6.63 5.83
C ILE A 146 19.28 -7.35 4.97
N SER A 147 19.53 -6.89 3.74
CA SER A 147 20.47 -7.53 2.81
C SER A 147 21.93 -7.23 3.15
N GLU A 148 22.21 -6.02 3.64
CA GLU A 148 23.55 -5.47 3.88
C GLU A 148 23.62 -4.80 5.27
N PRO A 149 23.57 -5.58 6.36
CA PRO A 149 23.50 -5.03 7.71
C PRO A 149 24.73 -4.19 8.09
N GLU A 150 25.88 -4.48 7.49
CA GLU A 150 27.15 -3.81 7.77
C GLU A 150 27.23 -2.38 7.21
N GLU A 151 26.53 -2.09 6.09
CA GLU A 151 26.57 -0.77 5.46
C GLU A 151 25.75 0.28 6.22
N LEU A 152 24.52 -0.06 6.59
CA LEU A 152 23.58 0.88 7.20
C LEU A 152 23.45 0.71 8.72
N GLY A 153 23.63 -0.51 9.23
CA GLY A 153 23.58 -0.86 10.65
C GLY A 153 22.53 -0.08 11.46
N THR A 154 23.03 0.67 12.46
CA THR A 154 22.19 1.49 13.35
C THR A 154 21.77 2.83 12.75
N GLN A 155 22.49 3.34 11.74
CA GLN A 155 22.15 4.59 11.05
C GLN A 155 20.89 4.43 10.21
N GLY A 156 20.73 3.27 9.55
CA GLY A 156 19.50 2.92 8.83
C GLY A 156 18.26 2.94 9.73
N GLN A 157 18.36 2.42 10.96
CA GLN A 157 17.24 2.46 11.91
C GLN A 157 16.87 3.89 12.30
N LYS A 158 17.86 4.74 12.59
CA LYS A 158 17.61 6.17 12.91
C LYS A 158 16.92 6.90 11.77
N LEU A 159 17.32 6.60 10.53
CA LEU A 159 16.70 7.19 9.34
C LEU A 159 15.25 6.71 9.14
N LEU A 160 14.98 5.42 9.37
CA LEU A 160 13.60 4.89 9.36
C LEU A 160 12.72 5.51 10.44
N ASP A 161 13.27 5.77 11.64
CA ASP A 161 12.55 6.45 12.73
C ASP A 161 12.26 7.92 12.37
N HIS A 162 13.23 8.59 11.72
CA HIS A 162 13.07 9.95 11.19
C HIS A 162 11.97 10.01 10.12
N ILE A 163 12.02 9.13 9.11
CA ILE A 163 10.98 8.99 8.08
C ILE A 163 9.61 8.75 8.71
N SER A 164 9.53 7.81 9.66
CA SER A 164 8.28 7.47 10.34
C SER A 164 7.69 8.68 11.09
N THR A 165 8.53 9.52 11.69
CA THR A 165 8.10 10.73 12.40
C THR A 165 7.43 11.74 11.45
N TYR A 166 8.05 12.00 10.30
CA TYR A 166 7.48 12.92 9.29
C TYR A 166 6.25 12.32 8.60
N LEU A 167 6.24 11.03 8.25
CA LEU A 167 5.06 10.39 7.67
C LEU A 167 3.86 10.38 8.63
N LEU A 168 4.11 10.28 9.94
CA LEU A 168 3.06 10.41 10.95
C LEU A 168 2.55 11.85 11.12
N SER A 169 3.30 12.88 10.73
CA SER A 169 2.83 14.27 10.80
C SER A 169 1.79 14.56 9.72
N VAL A 170 1.95 13.95 8.53
CA VAL A 170 1.05 14.13 7.37
C VAL A 170 -0.16 13.19 7.37
N SER A 171 -0.25 12.29 8.35
CA SER A 171 -1.25 11.22 8.37
C SER A 171 -2.70 11.69 8.63
N ASN A 172 -2.93 12.97 8.88
CA ASN A 172 -4.29 13.53 8.99
C ASN A 172 -4.88 13.94 7.63
N SER A 173 -4.11 13.79 6.54
CA SER A 173 -4.58 14.08 5.19
C SER A 173 -5.89 13.34 4.87
N SER A 174 -6.77 13.99 4.11
CA SER A 174 -7.98 13.37 3.54
C SER A 174 -7.72 12.65 2.22
N ASP A 175 -6.54 12.82 1.64
CA ASP A 175 -6.17 12.24 0.35
C ASP A 175 -5.99 10.72 0.45
N ASN A 176 -6.67 9.98 -0.43
CA ASN A 176 -6.64 8.52 -0.41
C ASN A 176 -5.31 7.95 -0.90
N CYS A 177 -4.60 8.58 -1.83
CA CYS A 177 -3.26 8.14 -2.23
C CYS A 177 -2.33 8.19 -1.02
N ILE A 178 -2.33 9.29 -0.27
CA ILE A 178 -1.52 9.45 0.94
C ILE A 178 -1.88 8.37 1.98
N ARG A 179 -3.17 8.20 2.26
CA ARG A 179 -3.62 7.22 3.26
C ARG A 179 -3.26 5.78 2.89
N LEU A 180 -3.39 5.41 1.62
CA LEU A 180 -2.99 4.08 1.13
C LEU A 180 -1.46 3.92 1.21
N SER A 181 -0.66 4.91 0.76
CA SER A 181 0.80 4.89 0.89
C SER A 181 1.25 4.66 2.33
N LEU A 182 0.65 5.38 3.29
CA LEU A 182 0.98 5.26 4.70
C LEU A 182 0.55 3.90 5.29
N LEU A 183 -0.65 3.42 4.95
CA LEU A 183 -1.12 2.11 5.40
C LEU A 183 -0.16 1.01 4.96
N HIS A 184 0.23 1.02 3.68
CA HIS A 184 1.17 0.04 3.15
C HIS A 184 2.55 0.14 3.78
N TYR A 185 3.12 1.35 3.83
CA TYR A 185 4.45 1.59 4.36
C TYR A 185 4.62 1.12 5.81
N PHE A 186 3.70 1.54 6.70
CA PHE A 186 3.80 1.12 8.10
C PHE A 186 3.52 -0.38 8.27
N GLY A 187 2.64 -0.95 7.43
CA GLY A 187 2.35 -2.38 7.45
C GLY A 187 3.56 -3.23 7.06
N SER A 188 4.26 -2.84 5.99
CA SER A 188 5.45 -3.53 5.50
C SER A 188 6.65 -3.36 6.44
N LEU A 189 6.88 -2.15 6.95
CA LEU A 189 8.01 -1.84 7.84
C LEU A 189 7.91 -2.54 9.21
N GLU A 190 6.69 -2.72 9.71
CA GLU A 190 6.41 -3.36 11.00
C GLU A 190 5.93 -4.82 10.86
N LYS A 191 6.09 -5.42 9.68
CA LYS A 191 5.84 -6.85 9.46
C LYS A 191 6.67 -7.69 10.44
N GLY A 192 6.03 -8.66 11.09
CA GLY A 192 6.68 -9.56 12.06
C GLY A 192 7.04 -8.93 13.41
N LYS A 193 6.85 -7.63 13.62
CA LYS A 193 7.07 -6.99 14.94
C LYS A 193 5.94 -7.34 15.90
N THR A 194 6.28 -7.62 17.17
CA THR A 194 5.31 -7.86 18.25
C THR A 194 4.38 -6.67 18.49
N HIS A 195 4.90 -5.46 18.34
CA HIS A 195 4.14 -4.22 18.49
C HIS A 195 4.28 -3.37 17.22
N LYS A 196 3.17 -3.12 16.54
CA LYS A 196 3.10 -2.32 15.31
C LYS A 196 2.64 -0.89 15.61
N VAL A 197 3.48 -0.13 16.32
CA VAL A 197 3.09 1.18 16.90
C VAL A 197 2.69 2.16 15.80
N GLY A 198 3.47 2.25 14.72
CA GLY A 198 3.18 3.14 13.60
C GLY A 198 1.90 2.74 12.87
N PHE A 199 1.78 1.46 12.54
CA PHE A 199 0.63 0.92 11.83
C PHE A 199 -0.68 1.06 12.63
N ASN A 200 -0.66 0.74 13.93
CA ASN A 200 -1.82 0.90 14.79
C ASN A 200 -2.26 2.36 14.89
N ARG A 201 -1.31 3.31 14.95
CA ARG A 201 -1.60 4.74 14.94
C ARG A 201 -2.25 5.19 13.64
N ILE A 202 -1.79 4.67 12.50
CA ILE A 202 -2.40 4.90 11.19
C ILE A 202 -3.83 4.34 11.12
N MET A 203 -4.01 3.08 11.54
CA MET A 203 -5.32 2.43 11.59
C MET A 203 -6.31 3.17 12.48
N GLY A 204 -5.88 3.65 13.65
CA GLY A 204 -6.72 4.44 14.56
C GLY A 204 -7.12 5.82 14.02
N ARG A 205 -6.32 6.41 13.11
CA ARG A 205 -6.62 7.74 12.52
C ARG A 205 -7.57 7.66 11.34
N PHE A 206 -7.34 6.75 10.40
CA PHE A 206 -8.12 6.70 9.15
C PHE A 206 -8.44 5.28 8.65
N GLY A 207 -8.13 4.23 9.43
CA GLY A 207 -8.34 2.83 9.04
C GLY A 207 -9.78 2.53 8.61
N HIS A 208 -10.77 3.02 9.35
CA HIS A 208 -12.19 2.93 8.97
C HIS A 208 -12.44 3.46 7.55
N THR A 209 -12.00 4.70 7.28
CA THR A 209 -12.30 5.37 6.02
C THR A 209 -11.57 4.74 4.83
N VAL A 210 -10.34 4.26 5.04
CA VAL A 210 -9.57 3.57 4.00
C VAL A 210 -10.16 2.21 3.68
N LEU A 211 -10.55 1.44 4.69
CA LEU A 211 -11.19 0.14 4.44
C LEU A 211 -12.57 0.32 3.80
N GLU A 212 -13.36 1.30 4.22
CA GLU A 212 -14.64 1.64 3.56
C GLU A 212 -14.41 1.94 2.06
N HIS A 213 -13.46 2.82 1.76
CA HIS A 213 -13.06 3.15 0.38
C HIS A 213 -12.68 1.91 -0.43
N LEU A 214 -11.76 1.09 0.11
CA LEU A 214 -11.27 -0.13 -0.55
C LEU A 214 -12.38 -1.15 -0.80
N PHE A 215 -13.31 -1.33 0.14
CA PHE A 215 -14.42 -2.28 -0.02
C PHE A 215 -15.47 -1.82 -1.03
N VAL A 216 -15.71 -0.51 -1.16
CA VAL A 216 -16.55 -0.02 -2.26
C VAL A 216 -15.86 -0.25 -3.62
N LEU A 217 -14.56 0.02 -3.70
CA LEU A 217 -13.78 -0.24 -4.92
C LEU A 217 -13.67 -1.72 -5.26
N LEU A 218 -13.56 -2.60 -4.26
CA LEU A 218 -13.58 -4.05 -4.43
C LEU A 218 -14.87 -4.53 -5.09
N PHE A 219 -16.00 -3.87 -4.80
CA PHE A 219 -17.30 -4.25 -5.36
C PHE A 219 -17.65 -3.57 -6.68
N ASN A 220 -16.75 -2.73 -7.20
CA ASN A 220 -16.86 -2.10 -8.51
C ASN A 220 -15.99 -2.85 -9.54
N LYS A 221 -16.63 -3.35 -10.61
CA LYS A 221 -16.00 -4.18 -11.65
C LYS A 221 -14.75 -3.56 -12.29
N LYS A 222 -14.66 -2.22 -12.36
CA LYS A 222 -13.51 -1.54 -12.98
C LYS A 222 -12.25 -1.55 -12.10
N THR A 223 -12.45 -1.62 -10.79
CA THR A 223 -11.41 -1.40 -9.77
C THR A 223 -11.17 -2.66 -8.93
N GLU A 224 -12.09 -3.63 -8.98
CA GLU A 224 -12.12 -4.88 -8.20
C GLU A 224 -10.77 -5.62 -8.19
N SER A 225 -10.10 -5.73 -9.33
CA SER A 225 -8.82 -6.46 -9.43
C SER A 225 -7.70 -5.78 -8.64
N VAL A 226 -7.59 -4.45 -8.74
CA VAL A 226 -6.51 -3.69 -8.08
C VAL A 226 -6.81 -3.54 -6.59
N ALA A 227 -8.08 -3.28 -6.24
CA ALA A 227 -8.51 -3.19 -4.85
C ALA A 227 -8.32 -4.50 -4.10
N LEU A 228 -8.64 -5.63 -4.75
CA LEU A 228 -8.33 -6.95 -4.20
C LEU A 228 -6.84 -7.10 -3.95
N GLN A 229 -6.00 -6.86 -4.97
CA GLN A 229 -4.55 -7.08 -4.85
C GLN A 229 -4.00 -6.30 -3.65
N TYR A 230 -4.37 -5.04 -3.55
CA TYR A 230 -4.00 -4.19 -2.43
C TYR A 230 -4.49 -4.75 -1.09
N LEU A 231 -5.74 -5.21 -1.01
CA LEU A 231 -6.29 -5.82 0.21
C LEU A 231 -5.59 -7.13 0.56
N LEU A 232 -5.23 -7.98 -0.40
CA LEU A 232 -4.50 -9.22 -0.15
C LEU A 232 -3.13 -8.93 0.45
N GLU A 233 -2.43 -7.91 -0.06
CA GLU A 233 -1.11 -7.50 0.41
C GLU A 233 -1.18 -6.85 1.81
N ASN A 234 -2.25 -6.11 2.14
CA ASN A 234 -2.29 -5.27 3.35
C ASN A 234 -3.18 -5.79 4.49
N VAL A 235 -4.19 -6.62 4.22
CA VAL A 235 -5.03 -7.22 5.28
C VAL A 235 -4.23 -8.08 6.27
N PRO A 236 -3.22 -8.87 5.85
CA PRO A 236 -2.37 -9.61 6.80
C PRO A 236 -1.76 -8.71 7.88
N TYR A 237 -1.35 -7.49 7.54
CA TYR A 237 -0.80 -6.54 8.52
C TYR A 237 -1.85 -6.12 9.56
N ILE A 238 -3.12 -5.98 9.16
CA ILE A 238 -4.23 -5.65 10.06
C ILE A 238 -4.58 -6.83 10.98
N LEU A 239 -4.48 -8.06 10.49
CA LEU A 239 -4.73 -9.27 11.28
C LEU A 239 -3.65 -9.50 12.35
N GLU A 240 -2.45 -8.97 12.15
CA GLU A 240 -1.35 -8.99 13.10
C GLU A 240 -1.29 -7.72 14.00
N ALA A 241 -2.15 -6.74 13.74
CA ALA A 241 -2.21 -5.49 14.49
C ALA A 241 -2.89 -5.68 15.85
N ASP A 242 -3.10 -4.59 16.60
CA ASP A 242 -3.82 -4.66 17.88
C ASP A 242 -5.34 -4.91 17.73
N ASP A 243 -6.00 -5.17 18.86
CA ASP A 243 -7.43 -5.44 18.93
C ASP A 243 -8.28 -4.31 18.33
N HIS A 244 -7.81 -3.05 18.38
CA HIS A 244 -8.54 -1.92 17.82
C HIS A 244 -8.53 -1.97 16.30
N ALA A 245 -7.37 -2.15 15.67
CA ALA A 245 -7.25 -2.30 14.22
C ALA A 245 -8.01 -3.53 13.70
N GLN A 246 -7.96 -4.65 14.44
CA GLN A 246 -8.74 -5.85 14.15
C GLN A 246 -10.26 -5.59 14.26
N THR A 247 -10.69 -4.81 15.27
CA THR A 247 -12.10 -4.43 15.42
C THR A 247 -12.58 -3.60 14.22
N ILE A 248 -11.79 -2.63 13.76
CA ILE A 248 -12.10 -1.83 12.56
C ILE A 248 -12.30 -2.74 11.34
N LEU A 249 -11.40 -3.71 11.13
CA LEU A 249 -11.51 -4.68 10.04
C LEU A 249 -12.79 -5.51 10.17
N GLN A 250 -13.07 -6.04 11.36
CA GLN A 250 -14.22 -6.91 11.60
C GLN A 250 -15.55 -6.18 11.36
N GLU A 251 -15.69 -4.95 11.85
CA GLU A 251 -16.91 -4.15 11.61
C GLU A 251 -17.06 -3.78 10.13
N THR A 252 -15.96 -3.47 9.44
CA THR A 252 -15.99 -3.24 8.00
C THR A 252 -16.48 -4.49 7.26
N TRP A 253 -15.93 -5.66 7.58
CA TRP A 253 -16.35 -6.92 6.98
C TRP A 253 -17.82 -7.24 7.26
N LYS A 254 -18.29 -7.08 8.50
CA LYS A 254 -19.71 -7.26 8.85
C LYS A 254 -20.63 -6.36 8.01
N HIS A 255 -20.24 -5.10 7.80
CA HIS A 255 -21.01 -4.15 7.02
C HIS A 255 -21.15 -4.55 5.54
N TYR A 256 -20.05 -5.00 4.92
CA TYR A 256 -20.01 -5.31 3.49
C TYR A 256 -20.41 -6.75 3.12
N LEU A 257 -20.27 -7.68 4.07
CA LEU A 257 -20.62 -9.11 3.95
C LEU A 257 -22.01 -9.32 3.30
N LEU A 258 -23.04 -8.62 3.77
CA LEU A 258 -24.41 -8.79 3.29
C LEU A 258 -24.78 -7.85 2.13
N LYS A 259 -23.98 -6.81 1.85
CA LYS A 259 -24.22 -5.89 0.72
C LYS A 259 -23.96 -6.55 -0.64
N LYS A 260 -22.89 -7.34 -0.74
CA LYS A 260 -22.50 -8.08 -1.96
C LYS A 260 -21.95 -9.48 -1.60
N PRO A 261 -22.81 -10.40 -1.12
CA PRO A 261 -22.38 -11.66 -0.53
C PRO A 261 -21.54 -12.53 -1.46
N GLU A 262 -21.87 -12.59 -2.75
CA GLU A 262 -21.09 -13.35 -3.73
C GLU A 262 -19.64 -12.83 -3.85
N ARG A 263 -19.47 -11.51 -3.96
CA ARG A 263 -18.15 -10.87 -4.09
C ARG A 263 -17.36 -10.96 -2.79
N PHE A 264 -18.03 -10.79 -1.66
CA PHE A 264 -17.40 -10.93 -0.36
C PHE A 264 -16.90 -12.36 -0.13
N ALA A 265 -17.69 -13.37 -0.50
CA ALA A 265 -17.25 -14.77 -0.46
C ALA A 265 -16.00 -14.99 -1.32
N LEU A 266 -15.98 -14.48 -2.56
CA LEU A 266 -14.83 -14.58 -3.46
C LEU A 266 -13.58 -13.90 -2.89
N PHE A 267 -13.73 -12.72 -2.28
CA PHE A 267 -12.66 -12.05 -1.55
C PHE A 267 -12.12 -12.91 -0.41
N VAL A 268 -12.99 -13.48 0.43
CA VAL A 268 -12.58 -14.34 1.54
C VAL A 268 -11.85 -15.58 1.05
N GLN A 269 -12.29 -16.21 -0.05
CA GLN A 269 -11.59 -17.35 -0.63
C GLN A 269 -10.20 -16.98 -1.14
N ALA A 270 -10.07 -15.85 -1.85
CA ALA A 270 -8.78 -15.35 -2.33
C ALA A 270 -7.83 -15.02 -1.16
N LEU A 271 -8.35 -14.37 -0.12
CA LEU A 271 -7.59 -14.03 1.08
C LEU A 271 -7.16 -15.27 1.86
N SER A 272 -8.04 -16.28 1.98
CA SER A 272 -7.70 -17.55 2.63
C SER A 272 -6.55 -18.26 1.91
N ALA A 273 -6.62 -18.35 0.58
CA ALA A 273 -5.55 -18.92 -0.24
C ALA A 273 -4.24 -18.13 -0.11
N HIS A 274 -4.31 -16.79 -0.10
CA HIS A 274 -3.14 -15.94 0.10
C HIS A 274 -2.49 -16.16 1.47
N ILE A 275 -3.27 -16.12 2.56
CA ILE A 275 -2.77 -16.30 3.92
C ILE A 275 -2.17 -17.69 4.13
N LEU A 276 -2.75 -18.74 3.54
CA LEU A 276 -2.18 -20.09 3.55
C LEU A 276 -0.86 -20.19 2.79
N SER A 277 -0.66 -19.36 1.75
CA SER A 277 0.58 -19.34 0.97
C SER A 277 1.73 -18.58 1.64
N LEU A 278 1.46 -17.80 2.69
CA LEU A 278 2.50 -17.10 3.44
C LEU A 278 3.37 -18.09 4.23
N PRO A 279 4.67 -17.83 4.44
CA PRO A 279 5.53 -18.67 5.26
C PRO A 279 4.96 -18.89 6.67
N GLU A 280 5.05 -20.12 7.19
CA GLU A 280 4.42 -20.51 8.46
C GLU A 280 4.98 -19.74 9.66
N GLU A 281 6.30 -19.55 9.70
CA GLU A 281 7.02 -18.86 10.78
C GLU A 281 6.53 -17.43 11.00
N ASP A 282 6.20 -16.72 9.91
CA ASP A 282 5.78 -15.32 9.94
C ASP A 282 4.27 -15.13 10.07
N SER A 283 3.45 -16.13 9.69
CA SER A 283 2.01 -15.94 9.49
C SER A 283 1.12 -16.62 10.53
N ARG A 284 1.68 -17.33 11.52
CA ARG A 284 0.91 -18.09 12.52
C ARG A 284 -0.12 -17.23 13.26
N GLN A 285 0.27 -16.04 13.72
CA GLN A 285 -0.65 -15.11 14.41
C GLN A 285 -1.72 -14.59 13.44
N CYS A 286 -1.32 -14.18 12.23
CA CYS A 286 -2.24 -13.75 11.16
C CYS A 286 -3.32 -14.81 10.86
N ARG A 287 -2.91 -16.08 10.67
CA ARG A 287 -3.81 -17.22 10.43
C ARG A 287 -4.79 -17.42 11.59
N LYS A 288 -4.31 -17.31 12.83
CA LYS A 288 -5.14 -17.41 14.04
C LYS A 288 -6.20 -16.32 14.09
N THR A 289 -5.78 -15.06 13.96
CA THR A 289 -6.70 -13.93 13.96
C THR A 289 -7.71 -14.06 12.81
N PHE A 290 -7.27 -14.41 11.61
CA PHE A 290 -8.16 -14.59 10.46
C PHE A 290 -9.25 -15.63 10.72
N MET A 291 -8.91 -16.80 11.27
CA MET A 291 -9.90 -17.81 11.64
C MET A 291 -10.89 -17.31 12.70
N GLN A 292 -10.44 -16.50 13.66
CA GLN A 292 -11.33 -15.88 14.65
C GLN A 292 -12.32 -14.93 13.97
N HIS A 293 -11.86 -14.11 13.01
CA HIS A 293 -12.73 -13.25 12.21
C HIS A 293 -13.75 -14.07 11.40
N LEU A 294 -13.33 -15.16 10.74
CA LEU A 294 -14.24 -16.05 10.00
C LEU A 294 -15.32 -16.66 10.91
N ALA A 295 -14.95 -17.05 12.13
CA ALA A 295 -15.91 -17.55 13.11
C ALA A 295 -16.94 -16.48 13.50
N LEU A 296 -16.50 -15.24 13.73
CA LEU A 296 -17.40 -14.11 14.04
C LEU A 296 -18.32 -13.75 12.86
N LEU A 297 -17.79 -13.76 11.64
CA LEU A 297 -18.61 -13.54 10.43
C LEU A 297 -19.64 -14.65 10.25
N THR A 298 -19.27 -15.91 10.54
CA THR A 298 -20.19 -17.05 10.47
C THR A 298 -21.37 -16.88 11.43
N LYS A 299 -21.12 -16.40 12.66
CA LYS A 299 -22.21 -16.05 13.59
C LYS A 299 -23.14 -15.00 12.99
N LYS A 300 -22.57 -13.94 12.41
CA LYS A 300 -23.36 -12.86 11.81
C LYS A 300 -24.22 -13.35 10.63
N VAL A 301 -23.67 -14.22 9.79
CA VAL A 301 -24.40 -14.85 8.69
C VAL A 301 -25.52 -15.77 9.20
N ALA A 302 -25.26 -16.51 10.28
CA ALA A 302 -26.25 -17.39 10.88
C ALA A 302 -27.42 -16.62 11.51
N GLU A 303 -27.20 -15.43 12.09
CA GLU A 303 -28.28 -14.56 12.58
C GLU A 303 -29.34 -14.29 11.50
N VAL A 304 -28.90 -14.07 10.26
CA VAL A 304 -29.76 -13.79 9.09
C VAL A 304 -30.07 -15.02 8.22
N ASP A 305 -29.65 -16.22 8.65
CA ASP A 305 -29.82 -17.51 7.95
C ASP A 305 -29.36 -17.52 6.49
N HIS A 306 -28.30 -16.79 6.14
CA HIS A 306 -27.77 -16.77 4.77
C HIS A 306 -26.87 -18.00 4.50
N LYS A 307 -27.51 -19.17 4.31
CA LYS A 307 -26.89 -20.50 4.20
C LYS A 307 -25.70 -20.58 3.24
N GLU A 308 -25.82 -20.02 2.03
CA GLU A 308 -24.77 -20.13 1.02
C GLU A 308 -23.49 -19.40 1.43
N LEU A 309 -23.59 -18.12 1.77
CA LEU A 309 -22.48 -17.33 2.29
C LEU A 309 -21.82 -17.98 3.50
N GLY A 310 -22.61 -18.53 4.42
CA GLY A 310 -22.04 -19.15 5.62
C GLY A 310 -21.36 -20.49 5.31
N ARG A 311 -21.81 -21.25 4.30
CA ARG A 311 -21.03 -22.38 3.77
C ARG A 311 -19.70 -21.93 3.19
N GLN A 312 -19.66 -20.83 2.45
CA GLN A 312 -18.41 -20.29 1.89
C GLN A 312 -17.44 -19.85 3.00
N LEU A 313 -17.93 -19.19 4.06
CA LEU A 313 -17.11 -18.83 5.22
C LEU A 313 -16.59 -20.07 5.97
N LEU A 314 -17.44 -21.09 6.16
CA LEU A 314 -17.04 -22.34 6.79
C LEU A 314 -16.06 -23.13 5.92
N SER A 315 -16.19 -23.09 4.60
CA SER A 315 -15.24 -23.70 3.66
C SER A 315 -13.89 -23.02 3.72
N ALA A 316 -13.86 -21.68 3.79
CA ALA A 316 -12.64 -20.92 4.00
C ALA A 316 -11.98 -21.29 5.34
N LEU A 317 -12.78 -21.39 6.42
CA LEU A 317 -12.30 -21.83 7.73
C LEU A 317 -11.74 -23.25 7.70
N ALA A 318 -12.41 -24.18 7.01
CA ALA A 318 -11.97 -25.57 6.85
C ALA A 318 -10.61 -25.70 6.15
N GLY A 319 -10.25 -24.74 5.28
CA GLY A 319 -8.93 -24.70 4.63
C GLY A 319 -7.75 -24.64 5.62
N PHE A 320 -8.00 -24.18 6.84
CA PHE A 320 -7.01 -24.09 7.92
C PHE A 320 -7.03 -25.30 8.87
N GLN A 321 -7.61 -26.44 8.49
CA GLN A 321 -7.72 -27.62 9.37
C GLN A 321 -6.37 -28.15 9.90
N GLY A 322 -5.26 -27.87 9.19
CA GLY A 322 -3.91 -28.23 9.62
C GLY A 322 -3.33 -27.32 10.71
N GLU A 323 -3.95 -26.18 10.97
CA GLU A 323 -3.45 -25.21 11.94
C GLU A 323 -3.69 -25.68 13.40
N PRO A 324 -2.73 -25.49 14.31
CA PRO A 324 -2.82 -25.99 15.68
C PRO A 324 -3.98 -25.39 16.50
N PHE A 325 -4.46 -24.19 16.13
CA PHE A 325 -5.55 -23.49 16.79
C PHE A 325 -6.93 -23.74 16.13
N PHE A 326 -7.00 -24.50 15.03
CA PHE A 326 -8.25 -24.80 14.32
C PHE A 326 -9.28 -25.47 15.23
N ARG A 327 -8.91 -26.59 15.89
CA ARG A 327 -9.82 -27.35 16.76
C ARG A 327 -10.35 -26.52 17.93
N GLU A 328 -9.51 -25.65 18.50
CA GLU A 328 -9.91 -24.75 19.58
C GLU A 328 -10.98 -23.75 19.09
N ILE A 329 -10.74 -23.08 17.96
CA ILE A 329 -11.65 -22.06 17.41
C ILE A 329 -12.97 -22.69 16.96
N VAL A 330 -12.91 -23.78 16.18
CA VAL A 330 -14.10 -24.49 15.70
C VAL A 330 -14.85 -25.11 16.87
N GLY A 331 -14.16 -25.65 17.88
CA GLY A 331 -14.77 -26.20 19.08
C GLY A 331 -15.51 -25.16 19.91
N ARG A 332 -15.00 -23.92 20.01
CA ARG A 332 -15.72 -22.81 20.63
C ARG A 332 -16.97 -22.44 19.84
N LEU A 333 -16.88 -22.41 18.51
CA LEU A 333 -18.02 -22.11 17.65
C LEU A 333 -19.10 -23.21 17.71
N ALA A 334 -18.69 -24.48 17.81
CA ALA A 334 -19.60 -25.63 17.96
C ALA A 334 -20.40 -25.59 19.26
N LYS A 335 -19.78 -25.08 20.35
CA LYS A 335 -20.40 -24.93 21.67
C LYS A 335 -21.23 -23.66 21.82
N ASP A 336 -21.22 -22.77 20.83
CA ASP A 336 -21.95 -21.52 20.89
C ASP A 336 -23.45 -21.74 20.65
N LEU A 337 -24.24 -21.62 21.72
CA LEU A 337 -25.69 -21.77 21.69
C LEU A 337 -26.41 -20.63 20.98
N THR A 338 -25.75 -19.49 20.76
CA THR A 338 -26.30 -18.36 19.98
C THR A 338 -26.29 -18.63 18.48
N LEU A 339 -25.50 -19.61 18.02
CA LEU A 339 -25.45 -20.02 16.64
C LEU A 339 -26.67 -20.90 16.30
N ARG A 340 -27.41 -20.52 15.23
CA ARG A 340 -28.56 -21.31 14.75
C ARG A 340 -28.19 -22.77 14.52
N ASP A 341 -29.08 -23.68 14.88
CA ASP A 341 -28.85 -25.13 14.85
C ASP A 341 -28.38 -25.67 13.50
N SER A 342 -28.87 -25.11 12.38
CA SER A 342 -28.47 -25.48 11.02
C SER A 342 -26.97 -25.25 10.77
N PHE A 343 -26.43 -24.14 11.27
CA PHE A 343 -25.01 -23.82 11.20
C PHE A 343 -24.23 -24.57 12.26
N ARG A 344 -24.74 -24.62 13.50
CA ARG A 344 -24.08 -25.33 14.61
C ARG A 344 -23.88 -26.80 14.29
N SER A 345 -24.84 -27.46 13.66
CA SER A 345 -24.71 -28.86 13.22
C SER A 345 -23.57 -29.06 12.22
N LEU A 346 -23.39 -28.13 11.27
CA LEU A 346 -22.28 -28.17 10.31
C LEU A 346 -20.93 -27.95 11.01
N VAL A 347 -20.86 -26.99 11.94
CA VAL A 347 -19.64 -26.71 12.71
C VAL A 347 -19.25 -27.88 13.60
N VAL A 348 -20.21 -28.53 14.27
CA VAL A 348 -19.97 -29.76 15.05
C VAL A 348 -19.40 -30.86 14.16
N LYS A 349 -19.99 -31.11 12.99
CA LYS A 349 -19.46 -32.08 12.03
C LYS A 349 -18.05 -31.73 11.58
N MET A 350 -17.75 -30.44 11.36
CA MET A 350 -16.39 -29.99 11.00
C MET A 350 -15.38 -30.23 12.11
N HIS A 351 -15.78 -30.00 13.37
CA HIS A 351 -14.94 -30.24 14.55
C HIS A 351 -14.58 -31.72 14.72
N ASP A 352 -15.56 -32.60 14.50
CA ASP A 352 -15.41 -34.04 14.73
C ASP A 352 -14.81 -34.79 13.53
N ALA A 353 -14.76 -34.17 12.35
CA ALA A 353 -14.21 -34.77 11.14
C ALA A 353 -12.68 -34.80 11.12
N SER A 354 -12.13 -35.87 10.56
CA SER A 354 -10.69 -35.96 10.22
C SER A 354 -10.31 -35.11 9.00
N ASN A 355 -11.28 -34.83 8.12
CA ASN A 355 -11.14 -33.90 7.00
C ASN A 355 -12.37 -32.99 6.94
N SER A 356 -12.25 -31.78 7.52
CA SER A 356 -13.32 -30.79 7.64
C SER A 356 -13.74 -30.23 6.27
N GLY A 357 -12.86 -30.27 5.27
CA GLY A 357 -13.18 -29.85 3.89
C GLY A 357 -14.30 -30.67 3.25
N ASN A 358 -14.35 -31.97 3.54
CA ASN A 358 -15.39 -32.87 3.02
C ASN A 358 -16.77 -32.66 3.68
N VAL A 359 -16.81 -32.02 4.86
CA VAL A 359 -18.06 -31.76 5.61
C VAL A 359 -18.81 -30.59 5.02
N VAL A 360 -18.09 -29.56 4.57
CA VAL A 360 -18.62 -28.43 3.84
C VAL A 360 -18.60 -28.79 2.35
N GLY A 361 -19.26 -29.92 2.01
CA GLY A 361 -19.04 -30.65 0.77
C GLY A 361 -18.98 -29.75 -0.47
N ASP A 362 -18.01 -30.01 -1.35
CA ASP A 362 -17.66 -29.27 -2.58
C ASP A 362 -18.55 -28.06 -2.82
N ALA A 363 -18.38 -27.02 -2.00
CA ALA A 363 -19.03 -25.76 -2.24
C ALA A 363 -18.41 -25.26 -3.54
N GLU A 364 -19.03 -25.54 -4.69
CA GLU A 364 -18.62 -25.00 -5.97
C GLU A 364 -18.53 -23.49 -5.76
N GLY A 365 -17.30 -22.98 -5.56
CA GLY A 365 -17.10 -21.59 -5.14
C GLY A 365 -17.89 -20.68 -6.07
N PHE A 366 -18.59 -19.69 -5.49
CA PHE A 366 -19.53 -18.81 -6.19
C PHE A 366 -19.14 -18.60 -7.67
N ARG A 367 -19.79 -19.33 -8.59
CA ARG A 367 -19.64 -19.09 -10.02
C ARG A 367 -20.50 -17.87 -10.33
N SER A 368 -19.85 -16.73 -10.58
CA SER A 368 -20.51 -15.44 -10.86
C SER A 368 -21.75 -15.61 -11.76
N SER A 369 -22.91 -15.27 -11.23
CA SER A 369 -24.24 -15.59 -11.78
C SER A 369 -24.65 -14.75 -12.99
N LYS A 370 -23.71 -14.07 -13.68
CA LYS A 370 -23.96 -13.44 -14.98
C LYS A 370 -22.81 -13.74 -15.95
N ARG A 371 -23.01 -14.79 -16.77
CA ARG A 371 -22.16 -15.25 -17.88
C ARG A 371 -20.77 -15.78 -17.49
N GLY A 372 -20.64 -16.78 -16.59
CA GLY A 372 -19.47 -17.68 -16.54
C GLY A 372 -18.07 -17.05 -16.49
N ARG A 373 -17.95 -15.73 -16.33
CA ARG A 373 -16.71 -15.01 -16.21
C ARG A 373 -16.34 -15.17 -14.77
N ARG A 374 -15.35 -16.03 -14.53
CA ARG A 374 -14.53 -15.95 -13.33
C ARG A 374 -14.22 -14.46 -13.15
N PRO A 375 -14.56 -13.88 -11.99
CA PRO A 375 -14.22 -12.49 -11.75
C PRO A 375 -12.71 -12.33 -11.94
N SER A 376 -12.26 -11.13 -12.30
CA SER A 376 -10.90 -10.85 -12.81
C SER A 376 -9.75 -11.18 -11.84
N PHE A 377 -10.08 -11.74 -10.68
CA PHE A 377 -9.21 -12.41 -9.71
C PHE A 377 -8.07 -13.26 -10.31
N GLN A 378 -8.24 -13.85 -11.50
CA GLN A 378 -7.21 -14.68 -12.15
C GLN A 378 -6.12 -13.91 -12.93
N LYS A 379 -6.17 -12.57 -12.99
CA LYS A 379 -5.10 -11.74 -13.55
C LYS A 379 -4.64 -10.68 -12.54
N SER A 380 -4.37 -11.07 -11.30
CA SER A 380 -3.54 -10.25 -10.41
C SER A 380 -2.13 -10.21 -11.01
N GLY A 381 -1.92 -9.29 -11.95
CA GLY A 381 -0.63 -9.01 -12.53
C GLY A 381 0.31 -8.44 -11.47
N LYS A 382 1.60 -8.45 -11.79
CA LYS A 382 2.72 -7.86 -11.03
C LYS A 382 2.64 -6.32 -10.97
N THR A 383 1.47 -5.75 -10.69
CA THR A 383 1.32 -4.30 -10.54
C THR A 383 1.98 -3.92 -9.22
N ARG A 384 3.09 -3.18 -9.28
CA ARG A 384 3.81 -2.73 -8.06
C ARG A 384 2.89 -1.86 -7.20
N ILE A 385 3.13 -1.83 -5.89
CA ILE A 385 2.21 -1.24 -4.92
C ILE A 385 1.91 0.23 -5.19
N MET A 386 2.90 1.02 -5.61
CA MET A 386 2.72 2.44 -5.91
C MET A 386 1.66 2.69 -7.00
N TYR A 387 1.62 1.85 -8.04
CA TYR A 387 0.61 1.94 -9.08
C TYR A 387 -0.78 1.58 -8.56
N GLN A 388 -0.87 0.60 -7.67
CA GLN A 388 -2.12 0.26 -7.02
C GLN A 388 -2.64 1.46 -6.20
N ILE A 389 -1.76 2.07 -5.40
CA ILE A 389 -2.07 3.22 -4.55
C ILE A 389 -2.56 4.40 -5.39
N ARG A 390 -1.81 4.80 -6.42
CA ARG A 390 -2.20 5.92 -7.30
C ARG A 390 -3.53 5.65 -7.98
N PHE A 391 -3.69 4.46 -8.58
CA PHE A 391 -4.91 4.10 -9.29
C PHE A 391 -6.12 4.13 -8.35
N LEU A 392 -6.02 3.53 -7.16
CA LEU A 392 -7.11 3.42 -6.20
C LEU A 392 -7.41 4.75 -5.50
N GLY A 393 -6.40 5.56 -5.22
CA GLY A 393 -6.56 6.85 -4.56
C GLY A 393 -7.25 7.89 -5.44
N GLN A 394 -7.07 7.82 -6.76
CA GLN A 394 -7.74 8.70 -7.73
C GLN A 394 -9.20 8.31 -8.02
N GLN A 395 -9.68 7.14 -7.56
CA GLN A 395 -11.06 6.74 -7.81
C GLN A 395 -12.02 7.52 -6.90
N SER A 396 -12.96 8.25 -7.50
CA SER A 396 -14.06 8.82 -6.75
C SER A 396 -15.07 7.72 -6.39
N VAL A 397 -15.27 7.54 -5.10
CA VAL A 397 -16.29 6.63 -4.58
C VAL A 397 -17.51 7.45 -4.19
N GLN A 398 -18.61 7.31 -4.93
CA GLN A 398 -19.91 7.75 -4.42
C GLN A 398 -20.26 6.83 -3.24
N LYS A 399 -20.53 7.41 -2.06
CA LYS A 399 -20.91 6.65 -0.87
C LYS A 399 -22.03 5.67 -1.22
N ALA A 400 -21.84 4.41 -0.83
CA ALA A 400 -22.85 3.37 -1.03
C ALA A 400 -24.06 3.70 -0.15
N GLY A 401 -25.09 4.28 -0.76
CA GLY A 401 -26.38 4.59 -0.13
C GLY A 401 -27.06 3.39 0.51
#